data_AF-A0A958FCJ1-F1
#
_entry.id   AF-A0A958FCJ1-F1
#
_cell.length_a   1.000
_cell.length_b   1.000
_cell.length_c   1.000
_cell.angle_alpha   90.00
_cell.angle_beta   90.00
_cell.angle_gamma   90.00
#
_symmetry.space_group_name_H-M   'P 1'
#
loop_
_entity.id
_entity.type
_entity.pdbx_description
1 polymer ?
#
loop_
_entity_poly.entity_id
_entity_poly.type
_entity_poly.pdbx_seq_one_letter_code
_entity_poly.pdbx_strand_id
1 'polypeptide(L)'
;EDLDFSLRLQKAGYRALYAPGAVAYHAVSHTFGGGYSEDYARHKSRHWLVFLKRHAPLWQQVVFYTITAPWLFLKVLFREIRKGNPAAVRGVLQGVLRGGKAERK
;
A
#
# COMPACT_ATOMS: atom_id res chain seq x y z
N GLU A 1 -1.41 -7.48 -1.19
CA GLU A 1 -1.54 -8.67 -2.05
C GLU A 1 -2.94 -9.23 -1.94
N ASP A 2 -3.45 -9.41 -0.73
CA ASP A 2 -4.81 -9.94 -0.47
C ASP A 2 -5.92 -9.14 -1.17
N LEU A 3 -5.87 -7.81 -1.11
CA LEU A 3 -6.85 -6.95 -1.80
C LEU A 3 -6.79 -7.08 -3.33
N ASP A 4 -5.58 -7.12 -3.91
CA ASP A 4 -5.38 -7.31 -5.36
C ASP A 4 -5.93 -8.67 -5.80
N PHE A 5 -5.58 -9.72 -5.07
CA PHE A 5 -6.07 -11.08 -5.32
C PHE A 5 -7.59 -11.17 -5.20
N SER A 6 -8.17 -10.62 -4.12
CA SER A 6 -9.61 -10.62 -3.88
C SER A 6 -10.37 -9.88 -4.98
N LEU A 7 -9.87 -8.72 -5.42
CA LEU A 7 -10.50 -7.99 -6.53
C LEU A 7 -10.36 -8.71 -7.87
N ARG A 8 -9.25 -9.42 -8.11
CA ARG A 8 -9.11 -10.27 -9.31
C ARG A 8 -10.10 -11.43 -9.28
N LEU A 9 -10.28 -12.08 -8.14
CA LEU A 9 -11.28 -13.14 -7.97
C LEU A 9 -12.72 -12.62 -8.19
N GLN A 10 -13.05 -11.45 -7.63
CA GLN A 10 -14.35 -10.83 -7.84
C GLN A 10 -14.59 -10.47 -9.31
N LYS A 11 -13.58 -9.92 -10.00
CA LYS A 11 -13.64 -9.67 -11.46
C LYS A 11 -13.85 -10.96 -12.26
N ALA A 12 -13.36 -12.10 -11.76
CA ALA A 12 -13.55 -13.41 -12.37
C ALA A 12 -14.88 -14.10 -11.97
N GLY A 13 -15.78 -13.41 -11.25
CA GLY A 13 -17.11 -13.91 -10.87
C GLY A 13 -17.16 -14.67 -9.55
N TYR A 14 -16.04 -14.77 -8.82
CA TYR A 14 -16.02 -15.39 -7.49
C TYR A 14 -16.59 -14.45 -6.43
N ARG A 15 -17.21 -15.01 -5.39
CA ARG A 15 -17.74 -14.26 -4.24
C ARG A 15 -16.86 -14.43 -3.03
N ALA A 16 -16.55 -13.34 -2.34
CA ALA A 16 -15.93 -13.39 -1.02
C ALA A 16 -17.05 -13.60 0.03
N LEU A 17 -16.97 -14.71 0.78
CA LEU A 17 -17.96 -15.06 1.79
C LEU A 17 -17.31 -15.04 3.18
N TYR A 18 -17.99 -14.40 4.13
CA TYR A 18 -17.63 -14.46 5.54
C TYR A 18 -18.40 -15.62 6.19
N ALA A 19 -17.67 -16.56 6.80
CA ALA A 19 -18.24 -17.73 7.47
C ALA A 19 -18.04 -17.62 8.99
N PRO A 20 -19.04 -17.11 9.74
CA PRO A 20 -18.87 -16.83 11.17
C PRO A 20 -18.58 -18.08 12.02
N GLY A 21 -18.97 -19.28 11.55
CA GLY A 21 -18.68 -20.54 12.22
C GLY A 21 -17.26 -21.09 12.00
N ALA A 22 -16.49 -20.52 11.05
CA ALA A 22 -15.12 -20.93 10.79
C ALA A 22 -14.15 -20.05 11.57
N VAL A 23 -13.64 -20.55 12.70
CA VAL A 23 -12.74 -19.80 13.60
C VAL A 23 -11.28 -20.21 13.37
N ALA A 24 -10.41 -19.23 13.13
CA ALA A 24 -8.97 -19.42 13.05
C ALA A 24 -8.27 -18.50 14.06
N TYR A 25 -7.36 -19.06 14.85
CA TYR A 25 -6.53 -18.29 15.79
C TYR A 25 -5.27 -17.81 15.07
N HIS A 26 -5.02 -16.50 15.11
CA HIS A 26 -3.81 -15.90 14.59
C HIS A 26 -3.05 -15.25 15.73
N ALA A 27 -1.85 -15.75 16.02
CA ALA A 27 -0.92 -15.05 16.89
C ALA A 27 -0.47 -13.79 16.16
N VAL A 28 -0.81 -12.61 16.70
CA VAL A 28 -0.49 -11.32 16.09
C VAL A 28 1.03 -11.19 15.99
N SER A 29 1.58 -11.53 14.84
CA SER A 29 3.00 -11.34 14.56
C SER A 29 3.19 -9.89 14.15
N HIS A 30 3.81 -9.10 15.03
CA HIS A 30 4.45 -7.83 14.66
C HIS A 30 5.69 -8.12 13.80
N THR A 31 5.51 -8.71 12.61
CA THR A 31 6.60 -9.12 11.70
C THR A 31 7.44 -7.92 11.24
N PHE A 32 6.91 -6.70 11.41
CA PHE A 32 7.68 -5.46 11.37
C PHE A 32 7.71 -4.92 12.80
N GLY A 33 8.77 -5.25 13.55
CA GLY A 33 8.91 -4.87 14.95
C GLY A 33 8.55 -3.40 15.20
N GLY A 34 7.56 -3.16 16.06
CA GLY A 34 7.25 -1.91 16.75
C GLY A 34 6.97 -0.62 15.94
N GLY A 35 7.19 -0.56 14.62
CA GLY A 35 7.26 0.74 13.96
C GLY A 35 7.19 0.76 12.44
N TYR A 36 6.97 1.96 11.92
CA TYR A 36 6.92 2.26 10.48
C TYR A 36 8.35 2.32 9.91
N SER A 37 8.95 1.16 9.61
CA SER A 37 10.33 1.08 9.11
C SER A 37 10.48 1.57 7.67
N GLU A 38 11.71 1.85 7.23
CA GLU A 38 12.03 2.22 5.84
C GLU A 38 11.58 1.14 4.84
N ASP A 39 11.90 -0.12 5.12
CA ASP A 39 11.53 -1.24 4.26
C ASP A 39 10.01 -1.40 4.20
N TYR A 40 9.32 -1.30 5.34
CA TYR A 40 7.85 -1.36 5.36
C TYR A 40 7.23 -0.21 4.56
N ALA A 41 7.71 1.02 4.75
CA ALA A 41 7.26 2.18 4.02
C ALA A 41 7.46 2.03 2.50
N ARG A 42 8.60 1.48 2.08
CA ARG A 42 8.94 1.21 0.68
C ARG A 42 8.02 0.16 0.04
N HIS A 43 7.85 -0.98 0.69
CA HIS A 43 6.98 -2.04 0.16
C HIS A 43 5.53 -1.59 0.13
N LYS A 44 5.06 -0.92 1.18
CA LYS A 44 3.70 -0.40 1.26
C LYS A 44 3.41 0.61 0.16
N SER A 45 4.26 1.63 -0.03
CA SER A 45 4.01 2.65 -1.06
C SER A 45 4.04 2.04 -2.47
N ARG A 46 4.99 1.14 -2.75
CA ARG A 46 5.05 0.41 -4.02
C ARG A 46 3.78 -0.42 -4.27
N HIS A 47 3.36 -1.22 -3.30
CA HIS A 47 2.20 -2.11 -3.45
C HIS A 47 0.91 -1.32 -3.66
N TRP A 48 0.76 -0.18 -2.98
CA TRP A 48 -0.39 0.71 -3.16
C TRP A 48 -0.43 1.33 -4.56
N LEU A 49 0.69 1.76 -5.13
CA LEU A 49 0.72 2.31 -6.48
C LEU A 49 0.40 1.26 -7.54
N VAL A 50 0.95 0.05 -7.40
CA VAL A 50 0.62 -1.08 -8.30
C VAL A 50 -0.87 -1.41 -8.21
N PHE A 51 -1.42 -1.48 -7.00
CA PHE A 51 -2.83 -1.73 -6.78
C PHE A 51 -3.72 -0.66 -7.42
N LEU A 52 -3.41 0.62 -7.22
CA LEU A 52 -4.10 1.74 -7.83
C LEU A 52 -4.09 1.62 -9.36
N LYS A 53 -2.92 1.35 -9.95
CA LYS A 53 -2.77 1.24 -11.41
C LYS A 53 -3.61 0.11 -12.00
N ARG A 54 -3.70 -1.03 -11.30
CA ARG A 54 -4.43 -2.24 -11.76
C ARG A 54 -5.94 -2.15 -11.60
N HIS A 55 -6.42 -1.44 -10.57
CA HIS A 55 -7.82 -1.51 -10.17
C HIS A 55 -8.57 -0.18 -10.29
N ALA A 56 -7.88 0.97 -10.26
CA ALA A 56 -8.54 2.27 -10.30
C ALA A 56 -8.76 2.74 -11.77
N PRO A 57 -9.92 3.32 -12.09
CA PRO A 57 -10.15 3.98 -13.37
C PRO A 57 -9.22 5.19 -13.54
N LEU A 58 -8.95 5.56 -14.80
CA LEU A 58 -7.96 6.59 -15.15
C LEU A 58 -8.18 7.94 -14.44
N TRP A 59 -9.42 8.39 -14.29
CA TRP A 59 -9.72 9.65 -13.59
C TRP A 59 -9.34 9.60 -12.10
N GLN A 60 -9.52 8.45 -11.43
CA GLN A 60 -9.09 8.26 -10.04
C GLN A 60 -7.57 8.25 -9.95
N GLN A 61 -6.89 7.66 -10.94
CA GLN A 61 -5.44 7.72 -11.00
C GLN A 61 -4.96 9.16 -11.13
N VAL A 62 -5.55 9.95 -12.01
CA VAL A 62 -5.21 11.38 -12.19
C VAL A 62 -5.41 12.15 -10.88
N VAL A 63 -6.60 12.08 -10.28
CA VAL A 63 -6.91 12.74 -9.00
C VAL A 63 -5.96 12.27 -7.89
N PHE A 64 -5.62 10.98 -7.87
CA PHE A 64 -4.68 10.45 -6.90
C PHE A 64 -3.31 11.09 -7.08
N TYR A 65 -2.74 11.09 -8.28
CA TYR A 65 -1.39 11.63 -8.51
C TYR A 65 -1.31 13.14 -8.35
N THR A 66 -2.35 13.90 -8.70
CA THR A 66 -2.33 15.37 -8.65
C THR A 66 -2.66 15.93 -7.27
N ILE A 67 -3.60 15.32 -6.54
CA ILE A 67 -4.13 15.88 -5.29
C ILE A 67 -3.78 14.97 -4.10
N THR A 68 -4.14 13.69 -4.19
CA THR A 68 -4.10 12.80 -3.02
C THR A 68 -2.66 12.43 -2.63
N ALA A 69 -1.80 12.11 -3.60
CA ALA A 69 -0.45 11.66 -3.36
C ALA A 69 0.44 12.77 -2.77
N PRO A 70 0.43 14.02 -3.26
CA PRO A 70 1.15 15.12 -2.61
C PRO A 70 0.68 15.36 -1.18
N TRP A 71 -0.63 15.38 -0.96
CA TRP A 71 -1.21 15.55 0.38
C TRP A 71 -0.81 14.43 1.34
N LEU A 72 -0.90 13.17 0.90
CA LEU A 72 -0.51 12.00 1.69
C LEU A 72 0.99 12.01 1.99
N PHE A 73 1.81 12.40 1.01
CA PHE A 73 3.25 12.53 1.18
C PHE A 73 3.59 13.59 2.23
N LEU A 74 2.99 14.78 2.16
CA LEU A 74 3.18 15.83 3.18
C LEU A 74 2.76 15.35 4.58
N LYS A 75 1.63 14.63 4.67
CA LYS A 75 1.15 14.06 5.94
C LYS A 75 2.13 13.02 6.51
N VAL A 76 2.68 12.14 5.68
CA VAL A 76 3.70 11.17 6.10
C VAL A 76 5.00 11.87 6.49
N LEU A 77 5.47 12.81 5.67
CA LEU A 77 6.66 13.61 5.93
C LEU A 77 6.58 14.28 7.30
N PHE A 78 5.49 14.99 7.56
CA PHE A 78 5.27 15.69 8.83
C PHE A 78 5.20 14.75 10.03
N ARG A 79 4.48 13.62 9.88
CA ARG A 79 4.35 12.62 10.94
C ARG A 79 5.68 11.95 11.28
N GLU A 80 6.46 11.56 10.27
CA GLU A 80 7.72 10.85 10.47
C GLU A 80 8.85 11.78 10.91
N ILE A 81 8.87 13.05 10.47
CA ILE A 81 9.80 14.07 11.01
C ILE A 81 9.57 14.27 12.51
N ARG A 82 8.31 14.44 12.94
CA ARG A 82 7.99 14.58 14.37
C ARG A 82 8.37 13.36 15.22
N LYS A 83 8.43 12.19 14.60
CA LYS A 83 8.83 10.93 15.24
C LYS A 83 10.33 10.65 15.14
N GLY A 84 11.12 11.53 14.51
CA GLY A 84 12.55 11.33 14.30
C GLY A 84 12.88 10.17 13.35
N ASN A 85 11.98 9.82 12.41
CA ASN A 85 12.11 8.68 11.51
C ASN A 85 12.26 9.10 10.03
N PRO A 86 13.35 9.79 9.64
CA PRO A 86 13.56 10.22 8.26
C PRO A 86 13.76 9.04 7.29
N ALA A 87 14.19 7.88 7.80
CA ALA A 87 14.38 6.67 7.01
C ALA A 87 13.06 6.18 6.38
N ALA A 88 11.95 6.27 7.10
CA ALA A 88 10.64 5.93 6.56
C ALA A 88 10.21 6.83 5.38
N VAL A 89 10.55 8.12 5.42
CA VAL A 89 10.28 9.06 4.31
C VAL A 89 11.08 8.65 3.07
N ARG A 90 12.36 8.29 3.25
CA ARG A 90 13.19 7.74 2.16
C ARG A 90 12.59 6.45 1.60
N GLY A 91 12.09 5.57 2.46
CA GLY A 91 11.37 4.37 2.06
C GLY A 91 10.19 4.66 1.15
N VAL A 92 9.33 5.62 1.53
CA VAL A 92 8.20 6.05 0.67
C VAL A 92 8.69 6.53 -0.69
N LEU A 93 9.68 7.43 -0.74
CA LEU A 93 10.24 7.96 -1.99
C LEU A 93 10.81 6.86 -2.88
N GLN A 94 11.60 5.94 -2.32
CA GLN A 94 12.15 4.81 -3.06
C GLN A 94 11.04 3.91 -3.61
N GLY A 95 9.98 3.67 -2.83
CA GLY A 95 8.86 2.84 -3.24
C GLY A 95 8.03 3.48 -4.35
N VAL A 96 7.88 4.81 -4.34
CA VAL A 96 7.23 5.57 -5.43
C VAL A 96 8.07 5.51 -6.71
N LEU A 97 9.37 5.81 -6.62
CA LEU A 97 10.28 5.83 -7.77
C LEU A 97 10.46 4.46 -8.41
N ARG A 98 10.54 3.39 -7.60
CA ARG A 98 10.70 2.01 -8.10
C ARG A 98 9.37 1.39 -8.50
N GLY A 99 8.26 1.80 -7.88
CA GLY A 99 6.91 1.36 -8.25
C GLY A 99 6.54 1.70 -9.70
N GLY A 100 7.01 2.85 -10.20
CA GLY A 100 6.83 3.22 -11.62
C GLY A 100 7.65 2.39 -12.62
N LYS A 101 8.72 1.72 -12.19
CA LYS A 101 9.62 0.94 -13.07
C LYS A 101 9.31 -0.56 -13.12
N ALA A 102 8.55 -1.08 -12.16
CA ALA A 102 8.37 -2.52 -11.95
C ALA A 102 7.41 -3.23 -12.92
N GLU A 103 6.83 -2.52 -13.91
CA GLU A 103 5.96 -3.11 -14.95
C GLU A 103 6.61 -3.22 -16.34
N ARG A 104 7.91 -2.89 -16.49
CA ARG A 104 8.66 -3.25 -17.71
C ARG A 104 9.40 -4.57 -17.49
N LYS A 105 8.67 -5.68 -17.40
CA LYS A 105 9.17 -7.03 -17.67
C LYS A 105 8.01 -7.95 -17.96
#